data_AF-A0A538P296-F1
#
_entry.id   AF-A0A538P296-F1
#
_cell.length_a   1.000
_cell.length_b   1.000
_cell.length_c   1.000
_cell.angle_alpha   90.00
_cell.angle_beta   90.00
_cell.angle_gamma   90.00
#
_symmetry.space_group_name_H-M   'P 1'
#
loop_
_entity.id
_entity.type
_entity.pdbx_description
1 polymer ?
#
loop_
_entity_poly.entity_id
_entity_poly.type
_entity_poly.pdbx_seq_one_letter_code
_entity_poly.pdbx_strand_id
1 'polypeptide(L)'
;MKILLVHGVGHAEQPDNQPWENPWEEAITAGLQYFGHGLTPTYERFDYDSLFSGKFNLLTDLAAAARLGFAPVGATISDAAEAVTGWFRPKRGLLDWTKPIARAADGWHAGMVAEWDQKTQLREQLRQMLLSKIAAVQPDAILAHSLGSVICYDTFTSDEGRNACRGRYFVTFGSQIANPSLKAAHFGNKVRGVNQRYWFHLFNKSDPVLAHRIVDPVPNFEEISWDDRIAGHEAVTDLTKTPGHAGYLQRDFTRQHVYRVLARPPTQRALTRRSKEFQETVEKRRRRALLIGINNYPDEASRLEGCVNDVFLVSSVLQEIGFDAEDIRVVLDERATGAAIRERIDWLLDGTADGQERILYYSGHGAQLPDYNPAEVVDHVDECLVPYDFHWTQESAITDDDFLQYYSALPYSAKFYAIFDCCHSGGLTRNGARKIRAMIPPDDIRHRMLRWNKKEQMWQERDLGSLNRNFGGSRAERAKFMGQKGSTKRLGTAMSLRQTRTEAEYDEAPRNRPGPYMPVVLTACEEGAYAYEYHHGAIGHGVFTYALAKELRKAQEAREAGLSFNKLRDRVNATMKTLHYDQTSAVQGPKKVCAGPVVTALTKQRALALRRSH
;
A
#
# COMPACT_ATOMS: atom_id res chain seq x y z
N MET A 1 -15.25 -1.79 -37.57
CA MET A 1 -14.55 -2.38 -36.41
C MET A 1 -15.59 -2.72 -35.37
N LYS A 2 -15.68 -3.97 -34.92
CA LYS A 2 -16.65 -4.40 -33.91
C LYS A 2 -16.04 -4.25 -32.52
N ILE A 3 -16.70 -3.53 -31.62
CA ILE A 3 -16.23 -3.26 -30.27
C ILE A 3 -17.23 -3.82 -29.26
N LEU A 4 -16.76 -4.70 -28.38
CA LEU A 4 -17.54 -5.15 -27.23
C LEU A 4 -17.24 -4.24 -26.03
N LEU A 5 -18.27 -3.59 -25.51
CA LEU A 5 -18.23 -2.76 -24.32
C LEU A 5 -18.66 -3.60 -23.11
N VAL A 6 -17.80 -3.61 -22.09
CA VAL A 6 -18.03 -4.32 -20.84
C VAL A 6 -17.95 -3.31 -19.71
N HIS A 7 -19.09 -2.78 -19.28
CA HIS A 7 -19.14 -1.80 -18.20
C HIS A 7 -18.76 -2.44 -16.86
N GLY A 8 -18.51 -1.62 -15.83
CA GLY A 8 -18.45 -2.07 -14.44
C GLY A 8 -19.79 -2.02 -13.71
N VAL A 9 -20.66 -1.07 -14.10
CA VAL A 9 -21.99 -0.77 -13.51
C VAL A 9 -22.92 -0.17 -14.58
N GLY A 10 -24.16 -0.64 -14.72
CA GLY A 10 -25.12 -0.10 -15.68
C GLY A 10 -26.20 0.82 -15.10
N HIS A 11 -26.35 0.91 -13.77
CA HIS A 11 -27.54 1.53 -13.16
C HIS A 11 -27.32 2.72 -12.20
N ALA A 12 -26.09 3.03 -11.78
CA ALA A 12 -25.87 3.92 -10.63
C ALA A 12 -24.99 5.15 -10.88
N GLU A 13 -24.66 5.48 -12.13
CA GLU A 13 -23.87 6.71 -12.38
C GLU A 13 -24.70 8.01 -12.35
N GLN A 14 -26.02 8.04 -12.60
CA GLN A 14 -26.80 9.30 -12.44
C GLN A 14 -28.31 9.11 -12.15
N PRO A 15 -28.94 10.09 -11.46
CA PRO A 15 -30.38 10.14 -11.15
C PRO A 15 -31.31 10.27 -12.37
N ASP A 16 -30.78 10.42 -13.59
CA ASP A 16 -31.53 10.83 -14.78
C ASP A 16 -31.62 9.77 -15.89
N ASN A 17 -31.71 8.46 -15.58
CA ASN A 17 -32.17 7.40 -16.51
C ASN A 17 -31.53 7.38 -17.94
N GLN A 18 -30.36 7.99 -18.14
CA GLN A 18 -29.68 8.06 -19.43
C GLN A 18 -28.74 6.86 -19.61
N PRO A 19 -28.67 6.27 -20.81
CA PRO A 19 -27.85 5.09 -21.03
C PRO A 19 -26.34 5.43 -21.02
N TRP A 20 -25.54 4.77 -20.18
CA TRP A 20 -24.08 5.00 -19.99
C TRP A 20 -23.24 4.79 -21.25
N GLU A 21 -23.78 4.01 -22.18
CA GLU A 21 -23.20 3.67 -23.47
C GLU A 21 -22.98 4.85 -24.40
N ASN A 22 -23.91 5.81 -24.46
CA ASN A 22 -23.87 6.87 -25.48
C ASN A 22 -22.62 7.76 -25.29
N PRO A 23 -22.29 8.20 -24.07
CA PRO A 23 -21.03 8.91 -23.81
C PRO A 23 -19.77 8.11 -24.20
N TRP A 24 -19.75 6.79 -23.97
CA TRP A 24 -18.63 5.94 -24.34
C TRP A 24 -18.49 5.80 -25.86
N GLU A 25 -19.59 5.43 -26.53
CA GLU A 25 -19.65 5.25 -27.98
C GLU A 25 -19.22 6.54 -28.70
N GLU A 26 -19.68 7.71 -28.23
CA GLU A 26 -19.26 9.02 -28.72
C GLU A 26 -17.77 9.28 -28.51
N ALA A 27 -17.25 9.09 -27.29
CA ALA A 27 -15.84 9.34 -26.98
C ALA A 27 -14.89 8.43 -27.80
N ILE A 28 -15.25 7.14 -27.91
CA ILE A 28 -14.49 6.15 -28.69
C ILE A 28 -14.57 6.48 -30.18
N THR A 29 -15.76 6.78 -30.70
CA THR A 29 -15.95 7.13 -32.12
C THR A 29 -15.14 8.36 -32.49
N ALA A 30 -15.24 9.43 -31.69
CA ALA A 30 -14.48 10.66 -31.90
C ALA A 30 -12.96 10.39 -31.88
N GLY A 31 -12.50 9.58 -30.92
CA GLY A 31 -11.10 9.20 -30.80
C GLY A 31 -10.57 8.39 -31.99
N LEU A 32 -11.35 7.43 -32.50
CA LEU A 32 -10.98 6.62 -33.67
C LEU A 32 -10.99 7.45 -34.96
N GLN A 33 -12.02 8.28 -35.16
CA GLN A 33 -12.18 9.12 -36.35
C GLN A 33 -11.10 10.19 -36.47
N TYR A 34 -10.55 10.65 -35.34
CA TYR A 34 -9.40 11.56 -35.33
C TYR A 34 -8.19 10.99 -36.09
N PHE A 35 -7.94 9.68 -35.98
CA PHE A 35 -6.84 9.02 -36.69
C PHE A 35 -7.27 8.35 -37.99
N GLY A 36 -8.48 7.81 -38.09
CA GLY A 36 -8.99 7.16 -39.30
C GLY A 36 -10.25 7.83 -39.79
N HIS A 37 -10.10 8.89 -40.58
CA HIS A 37 -11.23 9.56 -41.22
C HIS A 37 -12.07 8.54 -42.02
N GLY A 38 -13.34 8.38 -41.64
CA GLY A 38 -14.27 7.40 -42.23
C GLY A 38 -14.43 6.07 -41.49
N LEU A 39 -13.73 5.84 -40.37
CA LEU A 39 -14.01 4.68 -39.51
C LEU A 39 -15.36 4.82 -38.83
N THR A 40 -16.23 3.82 -39.06
CA THR A 40 -17.52 3.64 -38.38
C THR A 40 -17.45 2.38 -37.52
N PRO A 41 -17.11 2.50 -36.22
CA PRO A 41 -17.16 1.37 -35.30
C PRO A 41 -18.62 0.93 -35.08
N THR A 42 -18.82 -0.35 -34.80
CA THR A 42 -20.09 -0.91 -34.34
C THR A 42 -19.91 -1.43 -32.93
N TYR A 43 -20.91 -1.20 -32.07
CA TYR A 43 -20.83 -1.47 -30.65
C TYR A 43 -21.79 -2.58 -30.24
N GLU A 44 -21.33 -3.44 -29.35
CA GLU A 44 -22.13 -4.46 -28.68
C GLU A 44 -21.87 -4.36 -27.18
N ARG A 45 -22.89 -4.65 -26.38
CA ARG A 45 -22.84 -4.51 -24.92
C ARG A 45 -22.87 -5.86 -24.24
N PHE A 46 -22.18 -5.94 -23.12
CA PHE A 46 -22.27 -7.07 -22.20
C PHE A 46 -22.97 -6.63 -20.93
N ASP A 47 -24.28 -6.83 -20.88
CA ASP A 47 -25.12 -6.50 -19.74
C ASP A 47 -25.25 -7.70 -18.81
N TYR A 48 -24.88 -7.53 -17.55
CA TYR A 48 -24.84 -8.62 -16.57
C TYR A 48 -25.36 -8.23 -15.18
N ASP A 49 -25.82 -6.99 -15.00
CA ASP A 49 -26.27 -6.44 -13.72
C ASP A 49 -27.40 -7.26 -13.09
N SER A 50 -28.26 -7.87 -13.92
CA SER A 50 -29.35 -8.75 -13.45
C SER A 50 -28.91 -9.99 -12.67
N LEU A 51 -27.64 -10.40 -12.80
CA LEU A 51 -27.08 -11.51 -12.02
C LEU A 51 -26.67 -11.11 -10.60
N PHE A 52 -26.53 -9.81 -10.36
CA PHE A 52 -26.16 -9.28 -9.06
C PHE A 52 -27.40 -9.02 -8.23
N SER A 53 -27.30 -9.31 -6.93
CA SER A 53 -28.47 -9.28 -6.07
C SER A 53 -28.99 -7.87 -5.79
N GLY A 54 -28.18 -6.85 -6.07
CA GLY A 54 -28.47 -5.45 -5.78
C GLY A 54 -28.60 -5.13 -4.29
N LYS A 55 -28.39 -6.12 -3.41
CA LYS A 55 -28.57 -6.03 -1.96
C LYS A 55 -27.22 -6.18 -1.28
N PHE A 56 -26.65 -5.05 -0.87
CA PHE A 56 -25.51 -5.03 0.03
C PHE A 56 -25.97 -5.49 1.41
N ASN A 57 -25.54 -6.68 1.84
CA ASN A 57 -25.75 -7.14 3.19
C ASN A 57 -24.60 -6.65 4.06
N LEU A 58 -24.88 -5.62 4.87
CA LEU A 58 -23.90 -4.96 5.73
C LEU A 58 -23.08 -5.97 6.55
N LEU A 59 -23.67 -7.08 6.99
CA LEU A 59 -22.99 -8.04 7.88
C LEU A 59 -22.02 -9.01 7.16
N THR A 60 -22.33 -9.43 5.93
CA THR A 60 -21.51 -10.41 5.18
C THR A 60 -20.59 -9.76 4.15
N ASP A 61 -21.01 -8.63 3.60
CA ASP A 61 -20.34 -7.98 2.47
C ASP A 61 -19.24 -7.02 2.95
N LEU A 62 -19.33 -6.51 4.18
CA LEU A 62 -18.24 -5.78 4.83
C LEU A 62 -17.07 -6.66 5.28
N ALA A 63 -17.32 -7.91 5.67
CA ALA A 63 -16.24 -8.87 5.87
C ALA A 63 -15.52 -9.19 4.55
N ALA A 64 -16.22 -9.14 3.42
CA ALA A 64 -15.65 -9.23 2.07
C ALA A 64 -14.83 -7.99 1.73
N ALA A 65 -15.41 -6.81 1.95
CA ALA A 65 -14.77 -5.53 1.69
C ALA A 65 -13.50 -5.40 2.54
N ALA A 66 -13.53 -5.81 3.81
CA ALA A 66 -12.38 -5.89 4.70
C ALA A 66 -11.28 -6.85 4.18
N ARG A 67 -11.65 -8.02 3.63
CA ARG A 67 -10.70 -8.93 2.95
C ARG A 67 -10.11 -8.35 1.66
N LEU A 68 -10.85 -7.46 1.00
CA LEU A 68 -10.42 -6.73 -0.18
C LEU A 68 -9.63 -5.44 0.15
N GLY A 69 -9.41 -5.13 1.44
CA GLY A 69 -8.62 -4.00 1.92
C GLY A 69 -9.42 -2.70 2.17
N PHE A 70 -10.75 -2.77 2.28
CA PHE A 70 -11.64 -1.62 2.42
C PHE A 70 -12.07 -1.27 3.87
N ALA A 71 -11.54 -1.93 4.90
CA ALA A 71 -11.83 -1.58 6.29
C ALA A 71 -10.63 -1.85 7.21
N PRO A 72 -10.45 -1.05 8.28
CA PRO A 72 -9.47 -1.35 9.32
C PRO A 72 -9.81 -2.69 10.00
N VAL A 73 -8.79 -3.49 10.30
CA VAL A 73 -8.95 -4.84 10.85
C VAL A 73 -9.36 -4.74 12.32
N GLY A 74 -10.66 -4.92 12.61
CA GLY A 74 -11.23 -4.87 13.96
C GLY A 74 -12.60 -4.20 14.07
N ALA A 75 -13.03 -3.51 13.02
CA ALA A 75 -14.33 -2.84 12.94
C ALA A 75 -15.52 -3.82 13.08
N THR A 76 -16.52 -3.45 13.87
CA THR A 76 -17.83 -4.09 13.78
C THR A 76 -18.51 -3.69 12.47
N ILE A 77 -19.58 -4.41 12.13
CA ILE A 77 -20.31 -4.21 10.87
C ILE A 77 -20.86 -2.77 10.72
N SER A 78 -21.08 -2.06 11.83
CA SER A 78 -21.40 -0.63 11.83
C SER A 78 -20.19 0.25 11.49
N ASP A 79 -19.02 -0.03 12.05
CA ASP A 79 -17.83 0.84 11.92
C ASP A 79 -17.20 0.74 10.53
N ALA A 80 -17.29 -0.44 9.90
CA ALA A 80 -16.78 -0.62 8.56
C ALA A 80 -17.70 0.04 7.50
N ALA A 81 -18.99 0.30 7.81
CA ALA A 81 -19.87 1.10 6.96
C ALA A 81 -19.50 2.60 7.01
N GLU A 82 -19.02 3.10 8.16
CA GLU A 82 -18.45 4.45 8.30
C GLU A 82 -17.04 4.56 7.66
N ALA A 83 -16.21 3.52 7.74
CA ALA A 83 -14.89 3.49 7.11
C ALA A 83 -14.95 3.46 5.57
N VAL A 84 -15.87 2.66 5.00
CA VAL A 84 -16.11 2.59 3.56
C VAL A 84 -16.69 3.91 3.04
N THR A 85 -17.46 4.66 3.82
CA THR A 85 -17.97 5.98 3.40
C THR A 85 -16.98 7.14 3.65
N GLY A 86 -16.03 6.97 4.58
CA GLY A 86 -15.01 7.97 4.92
C GLY A 86 -13.87 8.11 3.91
N TRP A 87 -13.51 7.05 3.17
CA TRP A 87 -12.44 7.07 2.17
C TRP A 87 -12.80 7.80 0.85
N PHE A 88 -14.08 8.04 0.59
CA PHE A 88 -14.56 8.65 -0.67
C PHE A 88 -15.03 10.11 -0.54
N ARG A 89 -14.69 10.82 0.55
CA ARG A 89 -14.96 12.27 0.70
C ARG A 89 -13.80 13.13 0.15
N PRO A 90 -14.05 14.19 -0.65
CA PRO A 90 -13.10 15.28 -0.78
C PRO A 90 -12.98 16.01 0.57
N LYS A 91 -11.76 16.18 1.08
CA LYS A 91 -11.48 16.93 2.32
C LYS A 91 -12.00 18.39 2.22
N ARG A 92 -13.05 18.74 2.95
CA ARG A 92 -13.39 20.13 3.34
C ARG A 92 -13.86 20.17 4.80
N GLY A 93 -13.53 21.29 5.47
CA GLY A 93 -13.41 21.43 6.92
C GLY A 93 -14.69 21.44 7.77
N LEU A 94 -14.45 21.62 9.07
CA LEU A 94 -15.30 21.38 10.25
C LEU A 94 -16.66 22.11 10.35
N LEU A 95 -17.17 22.77 9.30
CA LEU A 95 -18.29 23.73 9.40
C LEU A 95 -19.46 23.55 8.41
N ASP A 96 -19.59 22.42 7.70
CA ASP A 96 -20.71 22.21 6.75
C ASP A 96 -21.61 21.02 7.13
N TRP A 97 -22.20 21.07 8.33
CA TRP A 97 -23.03 20.00 8.92
C TRP A 97 -24.54 20.12 8.63
N THR A 98 -24.96 20.97 7.70
CA THR A 98 -26.40 21.13 7.39
C THR A 98 -26.70 21.12 5.88
N LYS A 99 -26.90 19.89 5.37
CA LYS A 99 -27.62 19.45 4.15
C LYS A 99 -26.79 19.22 2.87
N PRO A 100 -27.09 18.16 2.07
CA PRO A 100 -27.96 17.00 2.33
C PRO A 100 -27.28 15.63 2.16
N ILE A 101 -27.41 14.87 3.24
CA ILE A 101 -27.39 13.40 3.43
C ILE A 101 -28.39 12.64 2.51
N ALA A 102 -28.90 13.25 1.44
CA ALA A 102 -29.89 12.66 0.54
C ALA A 102 -29.32 12.20 -0.82
N ARG A 103 -28.02 12.43 -1.12
CA ARG A 103 -27.39 11.95 -2.37
C ARG A 103 -26.32 10.88 -2.20
N ALA A 104 -25.83 10.66 -0.98
CA ALA A 104 -24.89 9.59 -0.68
C ALA A 104 -25.58 8.28 -0.24
N ALA A 105 -26.92 8.29 -0.16
CA ALA A 105 -27.74 7.14 0.19
C ALA A 105 -28.18 6.30 -1.04
N ASP A 106 -27.94 6.80 -2.25
CA ASP A 106 -28.16 6.05 -3.49
C ASP A 106 -26.86 5.34 -3.86
N GLY A 107 -26.75 4.11 -3.35
CA GLY A 107 -25.49 3.40 -3.18
C GLY A 107 -24.73 3.09 -4.47
N TRP A 108 -23.43 2.82 -4.33
CA TRP A 108 -22.69 1.82 -5.11
C TRP A 108 -21.21 1.67 -4.71
N HIS A 109 -20.53 0.72 -5.36
CA HIS A 109 -19.07 0.55 -5.63
C HIS A 109 -18.40 -0.67 -4.97
N ALA A 110 -18.51 -0.89 -3.66
CA ALA A 110 -17.85 -2.04 -3.00
C ALA A 110 -18.64 -3.36 -3.13
N GLY A 111 -19.97 -3.28 -3.24
CA GLY A 111 -20.86 -4.44 -3.16
C GLY A 111 -20.73 -5.47 -4.28
N MET A 112 -20.70 -5.04 -5.55
CA MET A 112 -20.63 -5.99 -6.67
C MET A 112 -19.26 -6.65 -6.85
N VAL A 113 -18.17 -5.93 -6.56
CA VAL A 113 -16.83 -6.53 -6.52
C VAL A 113 -16.74 -7.56 -5.39
N ALA A 114 -17.31 -7.26 -4.21
CA ALA A 114 -17.41 -8.19 -3.10
C ALA A 114 -18.29 -9.41 -3.43
N GLU A 115 -19.45 -9.22 -4.05
CA GLU A 115 -20.32 -10.33 -4.49
C GLU A 115 -19.59 -11.22 -5.51
N TRP A 116 -18.89 -10.63 -6.48
CA TRP A 116 -18.07 -11.35 -7.44
C TRP A 116 -16.93 -12.13 -6.78
N ASP A 117 -16.24 -11.54 -5.79
CA ASP A 117 -15.15 -12.17 -5.03
C ASP A 117 -15.63 -13.41 -4.25
N GLN A 118 -16.82 -13.33 -3.64
CA GLN A 118 -17.33 -14.41 -2.79
C GLN A 118 -18.05 -15.54 -3.54
N LYS A 119 -18.74 -15.23 -4.64
CA LYS A 119 -19.67 -16.18 -5.28
C LYS A 119 -19.03 -16.87 -6.47
N THR A 120 -18.46 -18.06 -6.26
CA THR A 120 -17.86 -18.88 -7.33
C THR A 120 -18.84 -19.17 -8.48
N GLN A 121 -20.11 -19.49 -8.17
CA GLN A 121 -21.15 -19.76 -9.17
C GLN A 121 -21.45 -18.53 -10.04
N LEU A 122 -21.46 -17.33 -9.43
CA LEU A 122 -21.65 -16.07 -10.15
C LEU A 122 -20.50 -15.84 -11.14
N ARG A 123 -19.25 -16.05 -10.70
CA ARG A 123 -18.08 -15.93 -11.60
C ARG A 123 -18.18 -16.89 -12.78
N GLU A 124 -18.55 -18.14 -12.51
CA GLU A 124 -18.70 -19.16 -13.55
C GLU A 124 -19.80 -18.81 -14.57
N GLN A 125 -20.95 -18.33 -14.10
CA GLN A 125 -22.03 -17.83 -14.97
C GLN A 125 -21.58 -16.64 -15.82
N LEU A 126 -20.90 -15.66 -15.20
CA LEU A 126 -20.35 -14.49 -15.89
C LEU A 126 -19.36 -14.89 -16.98
N ARG A 127 -18.46 -15.86 -16.70
CA ARG A 127 -17.54 -16.40 -17.71
C ARG A 127 -18.30 -17.01 -18.89
N GLN A 128 -19.28 -17.88 -18.65
CA GLN A 128 -20.05 -18.51 -19.72
C GLN A 128 -20.82 -17.50 -20.57
N MET A 129 -21.44 -16.51 -19.93
CA MET A 129 -22.16 -15.45 -20.62
C MET A 129 -21.22 -14.60 -21.48
N LEU A 130 -20.06 -14.21 -20.95
CA LEU A 130 -19.09 -13.42 -21.70
C LEU A 130 -18.52 -14.21 -22.88
N LEU A 131 -18.19 -15.49 -22.68
CA LEU A 131 -17.73 -16.37 -23.76
C LEU A 131 -18.77 -16.51 -24.87
N SER A 132 -20.04 -16.70 -24.51
CA SER A 132 -21.15 -16.77 -25.46
C SER A 132 -21.31 -15.46 -26.25
N LYS A 133 -21.24 -14.31 -25.55
CA LYS A 133 -21.32 -12.99 -26.20
C LYS A 133 -20.14 -12.75 -27.14
N ILE A 134 -18.91 -13.10 -26.74
CA ILE A 134 -17.71 -12.98 -27.61
C ILE A 134 -17.83 -13.87 -28.84
N ALA A 135 -18.33 -15.11 -28.68
CA ALA A 135 -18.53 -16.03 -29.79
C ALA A 135 -19.56 -15.51 -30.80
N ALA A 136 -20.65 -14.90 -30.33
CA ALA A 136 -21.71 -14.33 -31.16
C ALA A 136 -21.27 -13.06 -31.89
N VAL A 137 -20.66 -12.11 -31.17
CA VAL A 137 -20.29 -10.79 -31.71
C VAL A 137 -19.05 -10.86 -32.60
N GLN A 138 -18.08 -11.72 -32.22
CA GLN A 138 -16.72 -11.77 -32.75
C GLN A 138 -16.07 -10.37 -32.78
N PRO A 139 -15.85 -9.73 -31.61
CA PRO A 139 -15.34 -8.37 -31.56
C PRO A 139 -13.85 -8.29 -31.97
N ASP A 140 -13.46 -7.17 -32.57
CA ASP A 140 -12.07 -6.81 -32.87
C ASP A 140 -11.36 -6.25 -31.62
N ALA A 141 -12.10 -5.53 -30.77
CA ALA A 141 -11.63 -4.99 -29.51
C ALA A 141 -12.66 -5.19 -28.38
N ILE A 142 -12.16 -5.38 -27.17
CA ILE A 142 -12.94 -5.49 -25.94
C ILE A 142 -12.49 -4.35 -25.03
N LEU A 143 -13.40 -3.42 -24.73
CA LEU A 143 -13.17 -2.27 -23.84
C LEU A 143 -13.92 -2.53 -22.54
N ALA A 144 -13.17 -2.70 -21.46
CA ALA A 144 -13.69 -3.08 -20.17
C ALA A 144 -13.35 -2.02 -19.11
N HIS A 145 -14.32 -1.67 -18.27
CA HIS A 145 -14.14 -0.71 -17.19
C HIS A 145 -14.40 -1.36 -15.84
N SER A 146 -13.62 -1.00 -14.82
CA SER A 146 -13.91 -1.38 -13.44
C SER A 146 -14.15 -2.89 -13.29
N LEU A 147 -15.24 -3.33 -12.64
CA LEU A 147 -15.59 -4.74 -12.47
C LEU A 147 -15.64 -5.51 -13.81
N GLY A 148 -16.04 -4.85 -14.91
CA GLY A 148 -16.01 -5.44 -16.25
C GLY A 148 -14.61 -5.88 -16.67
N SER A 149 -13.57 -5.13 -16.27
CA SER A 149 -12.18 -5.52 -16.52
C SER A 149 -11.81 -6.80 -15.78
N VAL A 150 -12.25 -6.92 -14.52
CA VAL A 150 -12.02 -8.10 -13.67
C VAL A 150 -12.73 -9.32 -14.27
N ILE A 151 -13.98 -9.18 -14.69
CA ILE A 151 -14.76 -10.26 -15.34
C ILE A 151 -14.09 -10.72 -16.63
N CYS A 152 -13.68 -9.79 -17.49
CA CYS A 152 -12.95 -10.13 -18.72
C CYS A 152 -11.65 -10.88 -18.42
N TYR A 153 -10.86 -10.39 -17.47
CA TYR A 153 -9.57 -10.99 -17.12
C TYR A 153 -9.73 -12.38 -16.49
N ASP A 154 -10.66 -12.57 -15.56
CA ASP A 154 -11.02 -13.89 -15.00
C ASP A 154 -11.45 -14.87 -16.10
N THR A 155 -12.27 -14.41 -17.03
CA THR A 155 -12.69 -15.22 -18.18
C THR A 155 -11.51 -15.62 -19.05
N PHE A 156 -10.61 -14.70 -19.40
CA PHE A 156 -9.52 -15.00 -20.34
C PHE A 156 -8.34 -15.75 -19.70
N THR A 157 -8.27 -15.80 -18.38
CA THR A 157 -7.29 -16.60 -17.65
C THR A 157 -7.80 -17.98 -17.26
N SER A 158 -9.10 -18.24 -17.40
CA SER A 158 -9.68 -19.57 -17.21
C SER A 158 -9.28 -20.54 -18.33
N ASP A 159 -9.29 -21.84 -18.03
CA ASP A 159 -8.95 -22.89 -19.01
C ASP A 159 -9.87 -22.87 -20.24
N GLU A 160 -11.15 -22.55 -20.02
CA GLU A 160 -12.18 -22.49 -21.04
C GLU A 160 -12.06 -21.23 -21.90
N GLY A 161 -11.68 -20.10 -21.30
CA GLY A 161 -11.65 -18.79 -21.96
C GLY A 161 -10.28 -18.34 -22.45
N ARG A 162 -9.20 -19.12 -22.26
CA ARG A 162 -7.81 -18.79 -22.67
C ARG A 162 -7.58 -18.37 -24.12
N ASN A 163 -8.53 -18.65 -25.02
CA ASN A 163 -8.48 -18.23 -26.42
C ASN A 163 -9.53 -17.18 -26.80
N ALA A 164 -10.41 -16.78 -25.88
CA ALA A 164 -11.48 -15.83 -26.15
C ALA A 164 -10.96 -14.43 -26.51
N CYS A 165 -9.81 -14.02 -25.98
CA CYS A 165 -9.17 -12.76 -26.36
C CYS A 165 -8.18 -12.90 -27.54
N ARG A 166 -8.05 -14.09 -28.14
CA ARG A 166 -7.06 -14.36 -29.19
C ARG A 166 -7.24 -13.49 -30.41
N GLY A 167 -6.19 -12.77 -30.80
CA GLY A 167 -6.19 -11.89 -31.97
C GLY A 167 -6.93 -10.56 -31.76
N ARG A 168 -7.46 -10.30 -30.57
CA ARG A 168 -8.27 -9.11 -30.24
C ARG A 168 -7.46 -8.09 -29.46
N TYR A 169 -7.84 -6.83 -29.56
CA TYR A 169 -7.36 -5.78 -28.66
C TYR A 169 -8.13 -5.84 -27.35
N PHE A 170 -7.43 -5.77 -26.23
CA PHE A 170 -8.03 -5.66 -24.91
C PHE A 170 -7.69 -4.29 -24.32
N VAL A 171 -8.68 -3.55 -23.87
CA VAL A 171 -8.48 -2.24 -23.25
C VAL A 171 -9.18 -2.26 -21.90
N THR A 172 -8.44 -2.08 -20.83
CA THR A 172 -8.97 -2.05 -19.45
C THR A 172 -8.71 -0.69 -18.84
N PHE A 173 -9.67 -0.13 -18.12
CA PHE A 173 -9.54 1.20 -17.51
C PHE A 173 -10.37 1.30 -16.23
N GLY A 174 -9.95 2.14 -15.29
CA GLY A 174 -10.49 2.12 -13.92
C GLY A 174 -10.43 0.72 -13.29
N SER A 175 -9.47 -0.10 -13.71
CA SER A 175 -9.54 -1.56 -13.56
C SER A 175 -8.91 -2.04 -12.26
N GLN A 176 -9.62 -2.88 -11.52
CA GLN A 176 -9.14 -3.50 -10.28
C GLN A 176 -8.39 -4.82 -10.50
N ILE A 177 -8.10 -5.24 -11.75
CA ILE A 177 -7.37 -6.50 -12.05
C ILE A 177 -6.07 -6.63 -11.24
N ALA A 178 -5.32 -5.53 -11.11
CA ALA A 178 -4.06 -5.51 -10.37
C ALA A 178 -4.21 -5.14 -8.88
N ASN A 179 -5.44 -4.98 -8.39
CA ASN A 179 -5.67 -4.74 -6.97
C ASN A 179 -5.05 -5.91 -6.17
N PRO A 180 -4.19 -5.62 -5.18
CA PRO A 180 -3.46 -6.67 -4.47
C PRO A 180 -4.36 -7.74 -3.87
N SER A 181 -5.51 -7.34 -3.31
CA SER A 181 -6.46 -8.26 -2.70
C SER A 181 -7.13 -9.18 -3.73
N LEU A 182 -7.54 -8.63 -4.88
CA LEU A 182 -8.08 -9.44 -5.98
C LEU A 182 -7.03 -10.34 -6.63
N LYS A 183 -5.81 -9.82 -6.85
CA LYS A 183 -4.66 -10.60 -7.33
C LYS A 183 -4.36 -11.78 -6.41
N ALA A 184 -4.36 -11.52 -5.11
CA ALA A 184 -4.12 -12.49 -4.06
C ALA A 184 -5.21 -13.57 -4.03
N ALA A 185 -6.48 -13.18 -4.11
CA ALA A 185 -7.60 -14.10 -3.99
C ALA A 185 -7.82 -14.95 -5.25
N HIS A 186 -7.66 -14.38 -6.46
CA HIS A 186 -8.09 -15.04 -7.70
C HIS A 186 -7.00 -15.25 -8.73
N PHE A 187 -5.92 -14.45 -8.73
CA PHE A 187 -4.95 -14.42 -9.83
C PHE A 187 -3.55 -14.93 -9.46
N GLY A 188 -3.43 -15.67 -8.34
CA GLY A 188 -2.15 -16.24 -7.90
C GLY A 188 -1.07 -15.19 -7.67
N ASN A 189 -1.49 -14.01 -7.21
CA ASN A 189 -0.69 -12.80 -6.99
C ASN A 189 0.06 -12.25 -8.21
N LYS A 190 -0.36 -12.63 -9.44
CA LYS A 190 0.30 -12.22 -10.67
C LYS A 190 -0.67 -11.99 -11.81
N VAL A 191 -0.55 -10.84 -12.47
CA VAL A 191 -1.22 -10.59 -13.75
C VAL A 191 -0.42 -11.24 -14.88
N ARG A 192 -1.09 -12.02 -15.73
CA ARG A 192 -0.52 -12.79 -16.84
C ARG A 192 -1.12 -12.34 -18.16
N GLY A 193 -0.47 -12.71 -19.27
CA GLY A 193 -1.05 -12.49 -20.60
C GLY A 193 -2.30 -13.32 -20.82
N VAL A 194 -3.26 -12.75 -21.55
CA VAL A 194 -4.59 -13.32 -21.86
C VAL A 194 -4.71 -13.71 -23.35
N ASN A 195 -3.58 -14.05 -23.98
CA ASN A 195 -3.49 -14.40 -25.41
C ASN A 195 -4.02 -13.31 -26.37
N GLN A 196 -4.02 -12.05 -25.94
CA GLN A 196 -4.46 -10.92 -26.74
C GLN A 196 -3.54 -10.60 -27.92
N ARG A 197 -4.05 -9.87 -28.92
CA ARG A 197 -3.20 -9.20 -29.91
C ARG A 197 -2.37 -8.11 -29.25
N TYR A 198 -3.03 -7.26 -28.47
CA TYR A 198 -2.39 -6.27 -27.61
C TYR A 198 -3.33 -5.83 -26.49
N TRP A 199 -2.79 -5.54 -25.31
CA TRP A 199 -3.54 -5.10 -24.14
C TRP A 199 -3.08 -3.70 -23.72
N PHE A 200 -4.01 -2.75 -23.71
CA PHE A 200 -3.84 -1.44 -23.12
C PHE A 200 -4.49 -1.38 -21.74
N HIS A 201 -3.75 -0.94 -20.74
CA HIS A 201 -4.29 -0.69 -19.40
C HIS A 201 -4.18 0.79 -19.07
N LEU A 202 -5.32 1.47 -18.98
CA LEU A 202 -5.38 2.88 -18.61
C LEU A 202 -5.49 2.99 -17.10
N PHE A 203 -4.58 3.72 -16.48
CA PHE A 203 -4.50 3.85 -15.03
C PHE A 203 -4.40 5.32 -14.59
N ASN A 204 -5.38 5.78 -13.81
CA ASN A 204 -5.30 7.05 -13.12
C ASN A 204 -4.79 6.84 -11.68
N LYS A 205 -3.68 7.49 -11.30
CA LYS A 205 -3.16 7.43 -9.93
C LYS A 205 -4.11 7.99 -8.88
N SER A 206 -4.96 8.93 -9.26
CA SER A 206 -5.95 9.52 -8.36
C SER A 206 -7.29 8.78 -8.40
N ASP A 207 -7.44 7.67 -9.14
CA ASP A 207 -8.68 6.91 -9.16
C ASP A 207 -9.01 6.39 -7.75
N PRO A 208 -10.13 6.81 -7.15
CA PRO A 208 -10.46 6.40 -5.79
C PRO A 208 -10.89 4.93 -5.71
N VAL A 209 -11.29 4.30 -6.82
CA VAL A 209 -11.91 2.97 -6.85
C VAL A 209 -10.89 1.90 -7.19
N LEU A 210 -10.03 1.53 -6.22
CA LEU A 210 -9.14 0.34 -6.24
C LEU A 210 -8.34 0.08 -7.53
N ALA A 211 -8.27 1.01 -8.48
CA ALA A 211 -7.53 0.83 -9.71
C ALA A 211 -6.06 0.68 -9.32
N HIS A 212 -5.36 -0.24 -9.97
CA HIS A 212 -3.97 -0.53 -9.65
C HIS A 212 -3.18 -0.75 -10.92
N ARG A 213 -1.89 -0.40 -10.85
CA ARG A 213 -0.93 -0.60 -11.93
C ARG A 213 -0.68 -2.07 -12.18
N ILE A 214 -0.64 -2.48 -13.45
CA ILE A 214 -0.19 -3.81 -13.84
C ILE A 214 1.32 -3.73 -14.08
N VAL A 215 2.07 -4.09 -13.06
CA VAL A 215 3.55 -4.12 -13.10
C VAL A 215 4.13 -5.47 -13.47
N ASP A 216 3.28 -6.49 -13.54
CA ASP A 216 3.69 -7.84 -13.95
C ASP A 216 4.17 -7.85 -15.42
N PRO A 217 5.16 -8.67 -15.77
CA PRO A 217 5.63 -8.77 -17.15
C PRO A 217 4.59 -9.49 -18.00
N VAL A 218 3.74 -8.71 -18.67
CA VAL A 218 2.70 -9.19 -19.58
C VAL A 218 3.16 -9.03 -21.04
N PRO A 219 3.09 -10.08 -21.87
CA PRO A 219 3.38 -9.97 -23.31
C PRO A 219 2.36 -9.08 -24.03
N ASN A 220 2.82 -8.32 -25.03
CA ASN A 220 1.95 -7.47 -25.86
C ASN A 220 1.05 -6.55 -25.00
N PHE A 221 1.67 -5.81 -24.08
CA PHE A 221 0.99 -5.01 -23.07
C PHE A 221 1.61 -3.61 -22.94
N GLU A 222 0.77 -2.59 -22.79
CA GLU A 222 1.17 -1.22 -22.47
C GLU A 222 0.25 -0.66 -21.37
N GLU A 223 0.86 -0.21 -20.28
CA GLU A 223 0.18 0.61 -19.29
C GLU A 223 0.32 2.09 -19.68
N ILE A 224 -0.81 2.79 -19.74
CA ILE A 224 -0.88 4.23 -19.97
C ILE A 224 -1.35 4.84 -18.65
N SER A 225 -0.42 5.47 -17.94
CA SER A 225 -0.68 6.03 -16.62
C SER A 225 -0.59 7.55 -16.61
N TRP A 226 -1.40 8.18 -15.77
CA TRP A 226 -1.38 9.61 -15.54
C TRP A 226 -1.74 9.94 -14.08
N ASP A 227 -1.56 11.21 -13.73
CA ASP A 227 -1.85 11.75 -12.41
C ASP A 227 -2.39 13.18 -12.60
N ASP A 228 -3.67 13.35 -12.33
CA ASP A 228 -4.41 14.62 -12.43
C ASP A 228 -4.62 15.30 -11.08
N ARG A 229 -4.13 14.71 -9.98
CA ARG A 229 -4.32 15.18 -8.59
C ARG A 229 -5.78 15.31 -8.14
N ILE A 230 -6.74 14.95 -8.97
CA ILE A 230 -8.18 15.07 -8.70
C ILE A 230 -8.81 13.73 -9.00
N ALA A 231 -9.49 13.17 -8.00
CA ALA A 231 -10.01 11.83 -8.06
C ALA A 231 -11.06 11.67 -9.18
N GLY A 232 -10.90 10.65 -10.02
CA GLY A 232 -11.82 10.37 -11.12
C GLY A 232 -11.77 8.90 -11.56
N HIS A 233 -12.91 8.22 -11.43
CA HIS A 233 -13.14 6.84 -11.88
C HIS A 233 -13.91 6.76 -13.21
N GLU A 234 -14.59 7.85 -13.57
CA GLU A 234 -15.50 7.92 -14.71
C GLU A 234 -14.79 7.63 -16.03
N ALA A 235 -15.42 6.79 -16.86
CA ALA A 235 -14.98 6.52 -18.22
C ALA A 235 -15.02 7.78 -19.09
N VAL A 236 -16.05 8.60 -18.92
CA VAL A 236 -16.36 9.81 -19.69
C VAL A 236 -17.00 10.79 -18.71
N THR A 237 -16.53 12.04 -18.71
CA THR A 237 -17.04 13.11 -17.83
C THR A 237 -17.71 14.21 -18.68
N ASP A 238 -18.63 14.95 -18.07
CA ASP A 238 -19.19 16.16 -18.69
C ASP A 238 -18.20 17.32 -18.56
N LEU A 239 -17.40 17.51 -19.61
CA LEU A 239 -16.37 18.57 -19.67
C LEU A 239 -16.94 19.98 -19.59
N THR A 240 -18.25 20.18 -19.79
CA THR A 240 -18.90 21.49 -19.60
C THR A 240 -19.12 21.81 -18.11
N LYS A 241 -19.33 20.78 -17.29
CA LYS A 241 -19.53 20.88 -15.83
C LYS A 241 -18.21 20.81 -15.07
N THR A 242 -17.25 20.02 -15.53
CA THR A 242 -15.92 19.86 -14.92
C THR A 242 -14.80 20.08 -15.94
N PRO A 243 -14.56 21.34 -16.36
CA PRO A 243 -13.49 21.64 -17.31
C PRO A 243 -12.14 21.13 -16.82
N GLY A 244 -11.37 20.49 -17.71
CA GLY A 244 -10.05 19.94 -17.40
C GLY A 244 -10.04 18.55 -16.75
N HIS A 245 -11.19 17.93 -16.49
CA HIS A 245 -11.29 16.63 -15.82
C HIS A 245 -11.81 15.55 -16.76
N ALA A 246 -11.12 15.30 -17.86
CA ALA A 246 -11.53 14.29 -18.82
C ALA A 246 -11.54 12.87 -18.21
N GLY A 247 -12.63 12.14 -18.42
CA GLY A 247 -12.72 10.71 -18.09
C GLY A 247 -11.72 9.87 -18.89
N TYR A 248 -11.50 8.61 -18.49
CA TYR A 248 -10.50 7.71 -19.07
C TYR A 248 -10.48 7.68 -20.62
N LEU A 249 -11.65 7.67 -21.26
CA LEU A 249 -11.80 7.56 -22.71
C LEU A 249 -11.63 8.89 -23.45
N GLN A 250 -11.80 10.03 -22.78
CA GLN A 250 -11.72 11.35 -23.41
C GLN A 250 -10.29 11.93 -23.44
N ARG A 251 -9.32 11.28 -22.79
CA ARG A 251 -7.96 11.83 -22.64
C ARG A 251 -7.12 11.78 -23.90
N ASP A 252 -6.24 12.77 -24.02
CA ASP A 252 -5.26 12.82 -25.10
C ASP A 252 -4.29 11.65 -25.10
N PHE A 253 -3.88 11.16 -23.91
CA PHE A 253 -3.07 9.95 -23.82
C PHE A 253 -3.82 8.72 -24.36
N THR A 254 -5.10 8.56 -24.03
CA THR A 254 -5.94 7.49 -24.58
C THR A 254 -6.06 7.61 -26.10
N ARG A 255 -6.26 8.82 -26.62
CA ARG A 255 -6.25 9.07 -28.06
C ARG A 255 -4.93 8.65 -28.70
N GLN A 256 -3.81 9.16 -28.19
CA GLN A 256 -2.49 8.96 -28.80
C GLN A 256 -1.98 7.52 -28.72
N HIS A 257 -2.33 6.79 -27.68
CA HIS A 257 -1.82 5.43 -27.44
C HIS A 257 -2.82 4.34 -27.82
N VAL A 258 -4.10 4.49 -27.49
CA VAL A 258 -5.13 3.47 -27.77
C VAL A 258 -5.76 3.71 -29.13
N TYR A 259 -6.46 4.82 -29.31
CA TYR A 259 -7.26 5.03 -30.53
C TYR A 259 -6.41 5.13 -31.78
N ARG A 260 -5.21 5.71 -31.69
CA ARG A 260 -4.24 5.69 -32.78
C ARG A 260 -3.92 4.28 -33.25
N VAL A 261 -3.72 3.34 -32.32
CA VAL A 261 -3.38 1.94 -32.62
C VAL A 261 -4.59 1.20 -33.15
N LEU A 262 -5.76 1.40 -32.55
CA LEU A 262 -7.00 0.77 -33.00
C LEU A 262 -7.41 1.23 -34.41
N ALA A 263 -7.25 2.52 -34.72
CA ALA A 263 -7.58 3.09 -36.02
C ALA A 263 -6.54 2.79 -37.10
N ARG A 264 -5.25 2.73 -36.73
CA ARG A 264 -4.12 2.47 -37.64
C ARG A 264 -3.14 1.49 -37.00
N PRO A 265 -3.35 0.17 -37.13
CA PRO A 265 -2.54 -0.84 -36.47
C PRO A 265 -1.05 -0.71 -36.85
N PRO A 266 -0.15 -0.33 -35.93
CA PRO A 266 1.28 -0.39 -36.16
C PRO A 266 1.74 -1.86 -36.26
N THR A 267 2.93 -2.08 -36.82
CA THR A 267 3.52 -3.42 -36.85
C THR A 267 3.79 -3.90 -35.42
N GLN A 268 3.64 -5.21 -35.18
CA GLN A 268 3.78 -5.83 -33.86
C GLN A 268 5.11 -5.45 -33.15
N ARG A 269 6.19 -5.26 -33.91
CA ARG A 269 7.51 -4.86 -33.38
C ARG A 269 7.51 -3.52 -32.63
N ALA A 270 6.75 -2.52 -33.10
CA ALA A 270 6.74 -1.20 -32.47
C ALA A 270 6.09 -1.24 -31.08
N LEU A 271 5.03 -2.04 -30.95
CA LEU A 271 4.28 -2.27 -29.72
C LEU A 271 5.09 -3.09 -28.70
N THR A 272 5.82 -4.11 -29.14
CA THR A 272 6.73 -4.87 -28.27
C THR A 272 7.87 -3.99 -27.75
N ARG A 273 8.38 -3.06 -28.55
CA ARG A 273 9.45 -2.13 -28.12
C ARG A 273 9.01 -1.25 -26.95
N ARG A 274 7.82 -0.65 -27.00
CA ARG A 274 7.27 0.16 -25.89
C ARG A 274 7.09 -0.63 -24.60
N SER A 275 6.54 -1.84 -24.72
CA SER A 275 6.38 -2.77 -23.59
C SER A 275 7.73 -3.09 -22.95
N LYS A 276 8.75 -3.34 -23.78
CA LYS A 276 10.13 -3.58 -23.34
C LYS A 276 10.73 -2.35 -22.65
N GLU A 277 10.58 -1.14 -23.19
CA GLU A 277 11.04 0.12 -22.57
C GLU A 277 10.39 0.36 -21.20
N PHE A 278 9.10 0.05 -21.06
CA PHE A 278 8.39 0.11 -19.78
C PHE A 278 8.93 -0.92 -18.77
N GLN A 279 9.08 -2.18 -19.19
CA GLN A 279 9.65 -3.24 -18.35
C GLN A 279 11.08 -2.92 -17.91
N GLU A 280 11.92 -2.40 -18.81
CA GLU A 280 13.27 -1.95 -18.49
C GLU A 280 13.27 -0.81 -17.45
N THR A 281 12.30 0.10 -17.51
CA THR A 281 12.14 1.17 -16.51
C THR A 281 11.76 0.62 -15.12
N VAL A 282 10.86 -0.36 -15.07
CA VAL A 282 10.46 -1.03 -13.81
C VAL A 282 11.62 -1.85 -13.24
N GLU A 283 12.35 -2.58 -14.08
CA GLU A 283 13.54 -3.33 -13.69
C GLU A 283 14.70 -2.44 -13.24
N LYS A 284 14.85 -1.25 -13.85
CA LYS A 284 15.84 -0.26 -13.42
C LYS A 284 15.56 0.21 -11.99
N ARG A 285 14.28 0.45 -11.63
CA ARG A 285 13.84 0.84 -10.27
C ARG A 285 13.72 -0.34 -9.29
N ARG A 286 14.71 -1.23 -9.33
CA ARG A 286 14.73 -2.48 -8.55
C ARG A 286 14.81 -2.28 -7.04
N ARG A 287 15.31 -1.11 -6.63
CA ARG A 287 15.51 -0.72 -5.23
C ARG A 287 14.87 0.65 -5.05
N ARG A 288 14.10 0.85 -3.98
CA ARG A 288 13.60 2.19 -3.59
C ARG A 288 13.76 2.38 -2.09
N ALA A 289 14.03 3.61 -1.68
CA ALA A 289 14.08 3.98 -0.28
C ALA A 289 13.26 5.24 0.00
N LEU A 290 12.54 5.23 1.11
CA LEU A 290 11.87 6.39 1.67
C LEU A 290 12.51 6.70 3.02
N LEU A 291 13.03 7.91 3.17
CA LEU A 291 13.69 8.38 4.38
C LEU A 291 12.90 9.56 4.95
N ILE A 292 12.48 9.44 6.20
CA ILE A 292 11.65 10.44 6.89
C ILE A 292 12.40 10.91 8.14
N GLY A 293 12.48 12.22 8.32
CA GLY A 293 13.21 12.83 9.44
C GLY A 293 12.51 14.08 9.93
N ILE A 294 12.17 14.15 11.22
CA ILE A 294 11.43 15.28 11.77
C ILE A 294 12.16 15.80 13.01
N ASN A 295 12.68 17.01 12.89
CA ASN A 295 13.27 17.79 13.97
C ASN A 295 12.30 18.86 14.47
N ASN A 296 11.70 19.61 13.54
CA ASN A 296 10.98 20.83 13.83
C ASN A 296 9.51 20.56 14.18
N TYR A 297 9.23 19.76 15.20
CA TYR A 297 7.85 19.61 15.68
C TYR A 297 7.24 20.97 16.06
N PRO A 298 5.92 21.18 15.84
CA PRO A 298 5.26 22.45 16.12
C PRO A 298 5.43 22.93 17.57
N ASP A 299 5.35 22.00 18.53
CA ASP A 299 5.68 22.28 19.93
C ASP A 299 7.20 22.35 20.11
N GLU A 300 7.68 23.48 20.62
CA GLU A 300 9.11 23.70 20.89
C GLU A 300 9.69 22.69 21.87
N ALA A 301 8.89 22.25 22.85
CA ALA A 301 9.30 21.24 23.82
C ALA A 301 9.53 19.86 23.19
N SER A 302 8.90 19.60 22.03
CA SER A 302 9.01 18.36 21.26
C SER A 302 10.00 18.45 20.10
N ARG A 303 10.69 19.58 19.87
CA ARG A 303 11.67 19.63 18.77
C ARG A 303 12.82 18.67 19.02
N LEU A 304 13.42 18.09 17.98
CA LEU A 304 14.63 17.25 18.01
C LEU A 304 15.74 17.91 17.18
N GLU A 305 16.98 17.41 17.24
CA GLU A 305 18.12 18.00 16.51
C GLU A 305 18.75 17.02 15.51
N GLY A 306 18.69 15.72 15.76
CA GLY A 306 19.43 14.71 15.00
C GLY A 306 18.69 14.05 13.85
N CYS A 307 17.37 14.15 13.76
CA CYS A 307 16.56 13.35 12.83
C CYS A 307 16.78 13.71 11.36
N VAL A 308 16.97 15.00 11.06
CA VAL A 308 17.27 15.43 9.69
C VAL A 308 18.68 15.00 9.28
N ASN A 309 19.66 15.11 10.18
CA ASN A 309 21.04 14.66 9.94
C ASN A 309 21.11 13.13 9.75
N ASP A 310 20.32 12.40 10.51
CA ASP A 310 20.16 10.96 10.38
C ASP A 310 19.66 10.55 9.00
N VAL A 311 18.66 11.24 8.44
CA VAL A 311 18.18 11.00 7.08
C VAL A 311 19.29 11.20 6.05
N PHE A 312 20.07 12.27 6.15
CA PHE A 312 21.20 12.49 5.25
C PHE A 312 22.29 11.43 5.41
N LEU A 313 22.58 11.02 6.64
CA LEU A 313 23.54 9.96 6.93
C LEU A 313 23.09 8.63 6.31
N VAL A 314 21.85 8.21 6.53
CA VAL A 314 21.30 6.99 5.92
C VAL A 314 21.25 7.10 4.40
N SER A 315 20.85 8.24 3.84
CA SER A 315 20.87 8.47 2.39
C SER A 315 22.26 8.26 1.80
N SER A 316 23.31 8.78 2.46
CA SER A 316 24.69 8.58 2.02
C SER A 316 25.11 7.11 2.05
N VAL A 317 24.79 6.39 3.14
CA VAL A 317 25.08 4.95 3.26
C VAL A 317 24.33 4.15 2.19
N LEU A 318 23.07 4.47 1.91
CA LEU A 318 22.28 3.80 0.88
C LEU A 318 22.90 3.99 -0.52
N GLN A 319 23.37 5.19 -0.83
CA GLN A 319 24.06 5.47 -2.09
C GLN A 319 25.42 4.75 -2.17
N GLU A 320 26.17 4.68 -1.06
CA GLU A 320 27.42 3.93 -0.97
C GLU A 320 27.22 2.43 -1.23
N ILE A 321 26.10 1.86 -0.77
CA ILE A 321 25.68 0.48 -1.10
C ILE A 321 24.93 0.40 -2.44
N GLY A 322 24.94 1.47 -3.24
CA GLY A 322 24.54 1.47 -4.63
C GLY A 322 23.05 1.68 -4.90
N PHE A 323 22.28 2.30 -4.00
CA PHE A 323 21.01 2.91 -4.39
C PHE A 323 21.28 4.13 -5.29
N ASP A 324 20.55 4.25 -6.39
CA ASP A 324 20.60 5.45 -7.21
C ASP A 324 19.87 6.59 -6.48
N ALA A 325 20.37 7.82 -6.59
CA ALA A 325 19.75 8.98 -5.92
C ALA A 325 18.28 9.20 -6.34
N GLU A 326 17.94 8.89 -7.60
CA GLU A 326 16.58 8.93 -8.15
C GLU A 326 15.60 7.92 -7.52
N ASP A 327 16.13 6.90 -6.87
CA ASP A 327 15.38 5.84 -6.19
C ASP A 327 15.28 6.09 -4.66
N ILE A 328 15.77 7.22 -4.17
CA ILE A 328 15.65 7.63 -2.76
C ILE A 328 14.74 8.85 -2.67
N ARG A 329 13.66 8.77 -1.91
CA ARG A 329 12.83 9.91 -1.53
C ARG A 329 13.05 10.30 -0.09
N VAL A 330 13.07 11.60 0.15
CA VAL A 330 13.27 12.20 1.46
C VAL A 330 12.09 13.10 1.81
N VAL A 331 11.59 12.99 3.03
CA VAL A 331 10.52 13.84 3.59
C VAL A 331 10.99 14.37 4.94
N LEU A 332 11.00 15.69 5.11
CA LEU A 332 11.56 16.33 6.29
C LEU A 332 10.59 17.32 6.91
N ASP A 333 10.61 17.40 8.25
CA ASP A 333 9.99 18.45 9.06
C ASP A 333 8.53 18.74 8.67
N GLU A 334 8.17 19.99 8.38
CA GLU A 334 6.80 20.42 8.05
C GLU A 334 6.18 19.72 6.84
N ARG A 335 7.02 19.09 6.00
CA ARG A 335 6.56 18.29 4.85
C ARG A 335 6.19 16.86 5.25
N ALA A 336 6.61 16.39 6.42
CA ALA A 336 6.34 15.06 6.95
C ALA A 336 4.97 15.02 7.67
N THR A 337 3.92 15.47 6.98
CA THR A 337 2.54 15.31 7.45
C THR A 337 2.09 13.86 7.31
N GLY A 338 1.07 13.45 8.09
CA GLY A 338 0.52 12.10 8.01
C GLY A 338 0.04 11.76 6.60
N ALA A 339 -0.53 12.72 5.87
CA ALA A 339 -0.93 12.54 4.47
C ALA A 339 0.28 12.37 3.53
N ALA A 340 1.31 13.22 3.66
CA ALA A 340 2.49 13.15 2.81
C ALA A 340 3.31 11.87 3.06
N ILE A 341 3.39 11.40 4.31
CA ILE A 341 4.07 10.14 4.64
C ILE A 341 3.35 8.97 3.95
N ARG A 342 2.03 8.88 4.05
CA ARG A 342 1.23 7.83 3.38
C ARG A 342 1.43 7.85 1.86
N GLU A 343 1.31 9.01 1.22
CA GLU A 343 1.56 9.18 -0.24
C GLU A 343 2.97 8.71 -0.65
N ARG A 344 3.94 8.87 0.25
CA ARG A 344 5.33 8.48 -0.03
C ARG A 344 5.56 7.00 0.20
N ILE A 345 4.86 6.39 1.15
CA ILE A 345 4.82 4.92 1.32
C ILE A 345 4.15 4.28 0.11
N ASP A 346 3.08 4.87 -0.43
CA ASP A 346 2.46 4.45 -1.69
C ASP A 346 3.51 4.42 -2.80
N TRP A 347 4.25 5.51 -3.00
CA TRP A 347 5.34 5.52 -3.98
C TRP A 347 6.43 4.48 -3.71
N LEU A 348 6.79 4.28 -2.44
CA LEU A 348 7.83 3.33 -2.07
C LEU A 348 7.43 1.94 -2.55
N LEU A 349 6.19 1.55 -2.29
CA LEU A 349 5.70 0.19 -2.53
C LEU A 349 5.04 0.03 -3.90
N ASP A 350 4.76 1.12 -4.60
CA ASP A 350 4.17 1.13 -5.94
C ASP A 350 4.99 0.27 -6.92
N GLY A 351 4.31 -0.71 -7.50
CA GLY A 351 4.87 -1.57 -8.51
C GLY A 351 5.96 -2.52 -8.00
N THR A 352 5.96 -2.83 -6.69
CA THR A 352 6.94 -3.77 -6.13
C THR A 352 6.72 -5.16 -6.69
N ALA A 353 7.71 -5.63 -7.45
CA ALA A 353 7.75 -6.97 -8.02
C ALA A 353 8.61 -7.92 -7.19
N ASP A 354 8.56 -9.20 -7.55
CA ASP A 354 9.34 -10.27 -6.93
C ASP A 354 10.84 -9.94 -6.86
N GLY A 355 11.45 -10.15 -5.68
CA GLY A 355 12.87 -9.96 -5.43
C GLY A 355 13.34 -8.50 -5.37
N GLN A 356 12.45 -7.52 -5.53
CA GLN A 356 12.79 -6.10 -5.40
C GLN A 356 12.96 -5.70 -3.93
N GLU A 357 13.84 -4.73 -3.67
CA GLU A 357 14.14 -4.25 -2.31
C GLU A 357 13.50 -2.89 -2.05
N ARG A 358 12.94 -2.73 -0.85
CA ARG A 358 12.27 -1.53 -0.36
C ARG A 358 12.78 -1.22 1.04
N ILE A 359 13.21 0.02 1.25
CA ILE A 359 13.67 0.49 2.55
C ILE A 359 12.77 1.64 2.98
N LEU A 360 12.17 1.50 4.15
CA LEU A 360 11.59 2.59 4.89
C LEU A 360 12.49 2.93 6.07
N TYR A 361 12.87 4.19 6.18
CA TYR A 361 13.63 4.70 7.31
C TYR A 361 12.87 5.88 7.92
N TYR A 362 12.71 5.88 9.23
CA TYR A 362 12.08 6.96 9.97
C TYR A 362 12.93 7.33 11.19
N SER A 363 13.15 8.62 11.37
CA SER A 363 13.80 9.22 12.53
C SER A 363 12.93 10.35 13.07
N GLY A 364 12.50 10.24 14.32
CA GLY A 364 11.55 11.17 14.92
C GLY A 364 10.99 10.63 16.22
N HIS A 365 9.89 11.20 16.69
CA HIS A 365 9.19 10.71 17.86
C HIS A 365 8.34 9.47 17.53
N GLY A 366 8.22 8.58 18.51
CA GLY A 366 7.14 7.61 18.58
C GLY A 366 6.19 7.96 19.72
N ALA A 367 4.98 7.40 19.67
CA ALA A 367 4.00 7.53 20.74
C ALA A 367 3.25 6.21 20.95
N GLN A 368 2.51 6.16 22.06
CA GLN A 368 1.52 5.14 22.36
C GLN A 368 0.15 5.78 22.44
N LEU A 369 -0.81 5.26 21.68
CA LEU A 369 -2.20 5.71 21.69
C LEU A 369 -3.10 4.62 22.28
N PRO A 370 -3.98 4.94 23.25
CA PRO A 370 -5.02 4.00 23.66
C PRO A 370 -6.01 3.83 22.51
N ASP A 371 -6.33 2.59 22.19
CA ASP A 371 -7.36 2.26 21.20
C ASP A 371 -8.59 1.65 21.87
N TYR A 372 -9.73 1.71 21.18
CA TYR A 372 -11.04 1.38 21.73
C TYR A 372 -11.67 0.21 21.00
N ASN A 373 -12.29 -0.67 21.78
CA ASN A 373 -13.15 -1.69 21.22
C ASN A 373 -14.52 -1.10 20.80
N PRO A 374 -15.38 -1.90 20.13
CA PRO A 374 -16.72 -1.44 19.70
C PRO A 374 -17.67 -1.04 20.83
N ALA A 375 -17.35 -1.36 22.08
CA ALA A 375 -18.08 -0.91 23.25
C ALA A 375 -17.52 0.41 23.83
N GLU A 376 -16.66 1.10 23.07
CA GLU A 376 -15.97 2.34 23.44
C GLU A 376 -15.12 2.22 24.72
N VAL A 377 -14.59 1.02 24.97
CA VAL A 377 -13.70 0.76 26.11
C VAL A 377 -12.28 0.55 25.61
N VAL A 378 -11.33 1.24 26.25
CA VAL A 378 -9.89 1.02 26.01
C VAL A 378 -9.54 -0.42 26.35
N ASP A 379 -9.12 -1.18 25.34
CA ASP A 379 -8.77 -2.59 25.46
C ASP A 379 -7.32 -2.88 25.05
N HIS A 380 -6.70 -2.01 24.25
CA HIS A 380 -5.30 -2.13 23.86
C HIS A 380 -4.63 -0.77 23.63
N VAL A 381 -3.33 -0.82 23.29
CA VAL A 381 -2.49 0.36 23.03
C VAL A 381 -1.76 0.16 21.71
N ASP A 382 -1.79 1.16 20.83
CA ASP A 382 -1.06 1.18 19.57
C ASP A 382 0.26 1.93 19.70
N GLU A 383 1.35 1.30 19.25
CA GLU A 383 2.58 2.02 18.93
C GLU A 383 2.42 2.73 17.58
N CYS A 384 2.75 4.02 17.52
CA CYS A 384 2.66 4.81 16.30
C CYS A 384 3.89 5.69 16.06
N LEU A 385 4.14 6.01 14.78
CA LEU A 385 5.03 7.10 14.39
C LEU A 385 4.27 8.43 14.51
N VAL A 386 5.01 9.51 14.78
CA VAL A 386 4.47 10.85 15.04
C VAL A 386 4.80 11.78 13.86
N PRO A 387 3.86 12.03 12.94
CA PRO A 387 4.01 13.05 11.91
C PRO A 387 4.14 14.46 12.46
N TYR A 388 4.49 15.40 11.59
CA TYR A 388 4.56 16.83 11.95
C TYR A 388 3.21 17.39 12.43
N ASP A 389 2.11 16.96 11.83
CA ASP A 389 0.73 17.37 12.13
C ASP A 389 0.02 16.41 13.11
N PHE A 390 0.79 15.71 13.96
CA PHE A 390 0.25 14.81 14.95
C PHE A 390 -0.51 15.54 16.07
N HIS A 391 -1.71 15.05 16.40
CA HIS A 391 -2.59 15.65 17.40
C HIS A 391 -3.26 14.61 18.32
N TRP A 392 -2.54 13.56 18.72
CA TRP A 392 -3.02 12.53 19.68
C TRP A 392 -4.31 11.81 19.25
N THR A 393 -4.55 11.73 17.95
CA THR A 393 -5.63 10.92 17.35
C THR A 393 -5.05 9.88 16.39
N GLN A 394 -5.78 8.79 16.18
CA GLN A 394 -5.37 7.72 15.27
C GLN A 394 -5.17 8.22 13.83
N GLU A 395 -6.00 9.16 13.36
CA GLU A 395 -5.93 9.70 11.99
C GLU A 395 -4.65 10.52 11.75
N SER A 396 -4.21 11.23 12.79
CA SER A 396 -2.99 12.04 12.78
C SER A 396 -1.71 11.22 12.97
N ALA A 397 -1.84 9.97 13.42
CA ALA A 397 -0.74 9.04 13.64
C ALA A 397 -0.44 8.20 12.39
N ILE A 398 0.69 7.49 12.40
CA ILE A 398 0.94 6.37 11.49
C ILE A 398 1.08 5.09 12.34
N THR A 399 0.11 4.18 12.25
CA THR A 399 0.00 3.00 13.12
C THR A 399 0.42 1.70 12.41
N ASP A 400 0.49 0.58 13.13
CA ASP A 400 0.69 -0.74 12.50
C ASP A 400 -0.42 -1.09 11.50
N ASP A 401 -1.64 -0.57 11.66
CA ASP A 401 -2.72 -0.79 10.69
C ASP A 401 -2.49 -0.06 9.38
N ASP A 402 -1.93 1.16 9.41
CA ASP A 402 -1.47 1.82 8.19
C ASP A 402 -0.41 0.94 7.50
N PHE A 403 0.59 0.47 8.24
CA PHE A 403 1.64 -0.39 7.69
C PHE A 403 1.11 -1.72 7.14
N LEU A 404 0.11 -2.31 7.80
CA LEU A 404 -0.52 -3.56 7.40
C LEU A 404 -1.12 -3.49 6.00
N GLN A 405 -1.83 -2.41 5.68
CA GLN A 405 -2.42 -2.21 4.36
C GLN A 405 -1.35 -2.25 3.27
N TYR A 406 -0.16 -1.74 3.59
CA TYR A 406 0.95 -1.61 2.67
C TYR A 406 1.74 -2.90 2.44
N TYR A 407 2.14 -3.62 3.49
CA TYR A 407 2.96 -4.83 3.32
C TYR A 407 2.13 -6.09 3.01
N SER A 408 0.86 -6.15 3.41
CA SER A 408 -0.01 -7.31 3.12
C SER A 408 -0.18 -7.55 1.61
N ALA A 409 -0.01 -6.50 0.81
CA ALA A 409 -0.12 -6.46 -0.64
C ALA A 409 1.15 -6.86 -1.42
N LEU A 410 2.30 -7.01 -0.75
CA LEU A 410 3.58 -7.22 -1.45
C LEU A 410 3.67 -8.64 -2.07
N PRO A 411 4.56 -8.87 -3.05
CA PRO A 411 4.90 -10.22 -3.53
C PRO A 411 5.74 -11.02 -2.54
N TYR A 412 5.64 -12.37 -2.53
CA TYR A 412 6.24 -13.22 -1.48
C TYR A 412 7.75 -13.04 -1.37
N SER A 413 8.39 -12.79 -2.51
CA SER A 413 9.84 -12.64 -2.61
C SER A 413 10.32 -11.19 -2.53
N ALA A 414 9.41 -10.22 -2.40
CA ALA A 414 9.78 -8.82 -2.18
C ALA A 414 10.46 -8.66 -0.82
N LYS A 415 11.45 -7.77 -0.76
CA LYS A 415 12.26 -7.51 0.42
C LYS A 415 11.90 -6.14 0.96
N PHE A 416 11.10 -6.10 2.01
CA PHE A 416 10.75 -4.85 2.68
C PHE A 416 11.41 -4.75 4.05
N TYR A 417 12.18 -3.69 4.23
CA TYR A 417 12.95 -3.39 5.43
C TYR A 417 12.46 -2.07 6.01
N ALA A 418 12.07 -2.08 7.28
CA ALA A 418 11.62 -0.91 8.02
C ALA A 418 12.59 -0.63 9.16
N ILE A 419 13.11 0.59 9.24
CA ILE A 419 14.12 1.01 10.22
C ILE A 419 13.56 2.21 10.96
N PHE A 420 13.36 2.06 12.27
CA PHE A 420 12.72 3.05 13.14
C PHE A 420 13.71 3.53 14.21
N ASP A 421 14.13 4.79 14.11
CA ASP A 421 14.90 5.48 15.14
C ASP A 421 13.98 6.40 15.97
N CYS A 422 13.11 5.76 16.75
CA CYS A 422 12.14 6.38 17.65
C CYS A 422 11.90 5.51 18.89
N CYS A 423 11.23 6.07 19.90
CA CYS A 423 10.76 5.35 21.08
C CYS A 423 9.24 5.39 21.14
N HIS A 424 8.62 4.27 21.50
CA HIS A 424 7.19 4.20 21.79
C HIS A 424 6.91 4.18 23.30
N SER A 425 7.95 4.04 24.13
CA SER A 425 7.89 4.08 25.58
C SER A 425 7.66 5.51 26.06
N GLY A 426 6.44 5.84 26.46
CA GLY A 426 6.15 7.11 27.13
C GLY A 426 6.92 7.19 28.46
N GLY A 427 7.82 8.16 28.59
CA GLY A 427 8.63 8.33 29.80
C GLY A 427 9.02 9.79 30.01
N LEU A 428 9.00 10.24 31.28
CA LEU A 428 9.46 11.56 31.69
C LEU A 428 10.99 11.54 31.82
N THR A 429 11.70 12.35 31.03
CA THR A 429 13.10 12.69 31.33
C THR A 429 13.14 13.86 32.30
N ARG A 430 14.07 13.83 33.27
CA ARG A 430 14.32 14.96 34.17
C ARG A 430 15.08 16.05 33.41
N ASN A 431 14.86 17.32 33.74
CA ASN A 431 15.67 18.43 33.21
C ASN A 431 17.17 18.15 33.41
N GLY A 432 17.94 18.17 32.32
CA GLY A 432 19.37 17.83 32.27
C GLY A 432 19.71 16.38 31.86
N ALA A 433 18.71 15.51 31.66
CA ALA A 433 18.91 14.17 31.09
C ALA A 433 18.99 14.23 29.54
N ARG A 434 19.59 13.21 28.94
CA ARG A 434 19.70 13.06 27.48
C ARG A 434 18.31 13.09 26.84
N LYS A 435 18.19 13.77 25.71
CA LYS A 435 16.93 13.92 24.97
C LYS A 435 16.50 12.60 24.35
N ILE A 436 15.23 12.25 24.54
CA ILE A 436 14.63 11.00 24.08
C ILE A 436 13.69 11.23 22.90
N ARG A 437 13.55 10.22 22.06
CA ARG A 437 12.72 10.25 20.85
C ARG A 437 11.31 9.68 21.07
N ALA A 438 10.62 10.13 22.12
CA ALA A 438 9.23 9.78 22.43
C ALA A 438 8.38 11.03 22.73
N MET A 439 7.10 11.02 22.35
CA MET A 439 6.13 12.01 22.80
C MET A 439 5.59 11.66 24.19
N ILE A 440 5.42 12.68 25.03
CA ILE A 440 4.76 12.52 26.33
C ILE A 440 3.26 12.76 26.15
N PRO A 441 2.37 11.80 26.48
CA PRO A 441 0.94 11.97 26.33
C PRO A 441 0.42 13.08 27.24
N PRO A 442 -0.51 13.94 26.78
CA PRO A 442 -1.19 14.89 27.64
C PRO A 442 -2.04 14.15 28.68
N ASP A 443 -2.45 14.87 29.72
CA ASP A 443 -3.06 14.28 30.92
C ASP A 443 -4.37 13.54 30.61
N ASP A 444 -5.16 14.02 29.66
CA ASP A 444 -6.41 13.37 29.25
C ASP A 444 -6.15 12.03 28.53
N ILE A 445 -5.13 11.96 27.67
CA ILE A 445 -4.71 10.72 27.01
C ILE A 445 -4.13 9.76 28.04
N ARG A 446 -3.28 10.23 28.95
CA ARG A 446 -2.69 9.41 30.01
C ARG A 446 -3.76 8.85 30.94
N HIS A 447 -4.76 9.65 31.29
CA HIS A 447 -5.86 9.22 32.15
C HIS A 447 -6.65 8.06 31.55
N ARG A 448 -6.80 7.98 30.22
CA ARG A 448 -7.46 6.85 29.53
C ARG A 448 -6.72 5.52 29.76
N MET A 449 -5.43 5.55 30.09
CA MET A 449 -4.62 4.37 30.42
C MET A 449 -4.59 4.05 31.92
N LEU A 450 -5.26 4.85 32.76
CA LEU A 450 -5.32 4.69 34.21
C LEU A 450 -6.69 4.23 34.69
N ARG A 451 -6.72 3.54 35.82
CA ARG A 451 -7.93 3.22 36.59
C ARG A 451 -7.76 3.65 38.04
N TRP A 452 -8.86 4.10 38.65
CA TRP A 452 -8.88 4.40 40.08
C TRP A 452 -8.89 3.09 40.88
N ASN A 453 -7.85 2.87 41.68
CA ASN A 453 -7.84 1.82 42.68
C ASN A 453 -8.51 2.34 43.95
N LYS A 454 -9.79 2.01 44.14
CA LYS A 454 -10.55 2.47 45.31
C LYS A 454 -9.99 1.95 46.64
N LYS A 455 -9.39 0.75 46.65
CA LYS A 455 -8.81 0.13 47.85
C LYS A 455 -7.56 0.86 48.31
N GLU A 456 -6.67 1.15 47.38
CA GLU A 456 -5.39 1.83 47.65
C GLU A 456 -5.49 3.36 47.53
N GLN A 457 -6.67 3.90 47.18
CA GLN A 457 -6.94 5.32 46.96
C GLN A 457 -5.93 6.01 46.02
N MET A 458 -5.58 5.34 44.93
CA MET A 458 -4.60 5.86 43.97
C MET A 458 -4.96 5.53 42.53
N TRP A 459 -4.47 6.33 41.60
CA TRP A 459 -4.48 5.98 40.18
C TRP A 459 -3.41 4.93 39.91
N GLN A 460 -3.80 3.87 39.22
CA GLN A 460 -2.88 2.83 38.76
C GLN A 460 -3.12 2.55 37.27
N GLU A 461 -2.15 1.95 36.61
CA GLU A 461 -2.31 1.52 35.23
C GLU A 461 -3.51 0.57 35.06
N ARG A 462 -4.22 0.71 33.94
CA ARG A 462 -5.27 -0.24 33.55
C ARG A 462 -4.65 -1.60 33.31
N ASP A 463 -5.34 -2.61 33.83
CA ASP A 463 -5.09 -3.99 33.46
C ASP A 463 -5.87 -4.27 32.18
N LEU A 464 -5.18 -4.16 31.04
CA LEU A 464 -5.75 -4.40 29.73
C LEU A 464 -5.69 -5.90 29.41
N GLY A 465 -6.76 -6.43 28.81
CA GLY A 465 -6.78 -7.82 28.38
C GLY A 465 -5.73 -8.09 27.31
N SER A 466 -5.29 -9.34 27.19
CA SER A 466 -4.38 -9.70 26.11
C SER A 466 -5.06 -9.56 24.74
N LEU A 467 -4.38 -8.86 23.83
CA LEU A 467 -4.80 -8.50 22.47
C LEU A 467 -5.18 -9.75 21.64
N ASN A 468 -4.51 -10.87 21.90
CA ASN A 468 -4.91 -12.19 21.40
C ASN A 468 -4.68 -13.27 22.46
N ARG A 469 -5.73 -13.55 23.25
CA ARG A 469 -5.72 -14.58 24.29
C ARG A 469 -5.37 -15.98 23.76
N ASN A 470 -5.73 -16.27 22.52
CA ASN A 470 -5.55 -17.58 21.90
C ASN A 470 -4.20 -17.72 21.18
N PHE A 471 -3.40 -16.65 21.09
CA PHE A 471 -2.07 -16.72 20.50
C PHE A 471 -1.18 -17.65 21.34
N GLY A 472 -0.71 -18.76 20.76
CA GLY A 472 0.14 -19.75 21.42
C GLY A 472 1.58 -19.29 21.66
N GLY A 473 2.44 -20.21 22.11
CA GLY A 473 3.86 -19.94 22.36
C GLY A 473 4.19 -19.45 23.77
N SER A 474 5.48 -19.33 24.03
CA SER A 474 6.08 -18.88 25.29
C SER A 474 5.78 -17.41 25.59
N ARG A 475 6.00 -16.99 26.85
CA ARG A 475 5.86 -15.58 27.25
C ARG A 475 6.76 -14.65 26.42
N ALA A 476 7.98 -15.09 26.11
CA ALA A 476 8.92 -14.32 25.30
C ALA A 476 8.44 -14.17 23.85
N GLU A 477 7.88 -15.23 23.27
CA GLU A 477 7.29 -15.17 21.92
C GLU A 477 6.07 -14.26 21.89
N ARG A 478 5.18 -14.32 22.88
CA ARG A 478 4.04 -13.39 22.98
C ARG A 478 4.49 -11.94 23.10
N ALA A 479 5.49 -11.66 23.92
CA ALA A 479 6.02 -10.31 24.14
C ALA A 479 6.65 -9.70 22.88
N LYS A 480 7.22 -10.53 22.00
CA LYS A 480 7.72 -10.07 20.69
C LYS A 480 6.65 -9.32 19.91
N PHE A 481 5.42 -9.81 19.94
CA PHE A 481 4.34 -9.28 19.10
C PHE A 481 3.34 -8.38 19.82
N MET A 482 3.02 -8.67 21.08
CA MET A 482 1.97 -7.97 21.84
C MET A 482 2.52 -7.13 23.00
N GLY A 483 3.84 -6.98 23.08
CA GLY A 483 4.54 -6.35 24.20
C GLY A 483 4.50 -7.19 25.49
N GLN A 484 5.24 -6.76 26.51
CA GLN A 484 5.40 -7.50 27.77
C GLN A 484 4.09 -7.75 28.52
N LYS A 485 3.14 -6.81 28.38
CA LYS A 485 1.80 -6.91 28.98
C LYS A 485 0.79 -7.65 28.10
N GLY A 486 1.15 -7.93 26.85
CA GLY A 486 0.31 -8.66 25.90
C GLY A 486 -0.87 -7.85 25.35
N SER A 487 -0.92 -6.54 25.59
CA SER A 487 -1.98 -5.61 25.20
C SER A 487 -1.49 -4.46 24.31
N THR A 488 -0.26 -4.54 23.79
CA THR A 488 0.34 -3.52 22.92
C THR A 488 0.39 -4.02 21.49
N LYS A 489 -0.19 -3.29 20.55
CA LYS A 489 -0.02 -3.52 19.12
C LYS A 489 1.27 -2.85 18.66
N ARG A 490 2.28 -3.66 18.41
CA ARG A 490 3.62 -3.18 18.08
C ARG A 490 3.79 -2.91 16.60
N LEU A 491 4.51 -1.84 16.27
CA LEU A 491 4.65 -1.36 14.91
C LEU A 491 5.48 -2.35 14.04
N GLY A 492 4.91 -2.76 12.90
CA GLY A 492 5.52 -3.70 11.95
C GLY A 492 5.47 -5.17 12.37
N THR A 493 4.69 -5.51 13.42
CA THR A 493 4.57 -6.90 13.90
C THR A 493 3.46 -7.70 13.24
N ALA A 494 2.55 -7.03 12.53
CA ALA A 494 1.43 -7.64 11.82
C ALA A 494 0.54 -8.49 12.73
N MET A 495 0.25 -7.97 13.94
CA MET A 495 -0.58 -8.69 14.91
C MET A 495 -1.99 -8.95 14.42
N SER A 496 -2.55 -8.00 13.66
CA SER A 496 -3.86 -8.14 13.01
C SER A 496 -3.93 -9.35 12.07
N LEU A 497 -2.81 -9.82 11.49
CA LEU A 497 -2.78 -11.03 10.63
C LEU A 497 -2.73 -12.35 11.41
N ARG A 498 -2.53 -12.31 12.73
CA ARG A 498 -2.31 -13.50 13.57
C ARG A 498 -3.33 -13.65 14.69
N GLN A 499 -4.49 -13.02 14.55
CA GLN A 499 -5.59 -13.12 15.51
C GLN A 499 -6.05 -14.58 15.75
N THR A 500 -5.95 -15.44 14.73
CA THR A 500 -6.42 -16.84 14.79
C THR A 500 -5.32 -17.89 14.65
N ARG A 501 -4.04 -17.48 14.61
CA ARG A 501 -2.91 -18.38 14.34
C ARG A 501 -1.73 -18.06 15.25
N THR A 502 -1.03 -19.10 15.70
CA THR A 502 0.27 -19.01 16.37
C THR A 502 1.38 -18.58 15.39
N GLU A 503 2.55 -18.20 15.91
CA GLU A 503 3.74 -17.93 15.06
C GLU A 503 4.11 -19.16 14.21
N ALA A 504 4.06 -20.36 14.79
CA ALA A 504 4.37 -21.61 14.08
C ALA A 504 3.39 -21.92 12.94
N GLU A 505 2.08 -21.89 13.22
CA GLU A 505 1.04 -22.08 12.18
C GLU A 505 1.12 -21.02 11.09
N TYR A 506 1.47 -19.79 11.48
CA TYR A 506 1.67 -18.71 10.54
C TYR A 506 2.94 -18.86 9.70
N ASP A 507 4.00 -19.52 10.18
CA ASP A 507 5.22 -19.80 9.41
C ASP A 507 5.05 -21.05 8.52
N GLU A 508 4.30 -22.06 8.97
CA GLU A 508 4.08 -23.33 8.27
C GLU A 508 3.04 -23.26 7.15
N ALA A 509 2.14 -22.28 7.16
CA ALA A 509 1.10 -22.20 6.15
C ALA A 509 1.67 -22.03 4.72
N PRO A 510 0.98 -22.55 3.68
CA PRO A 510 1.54 -22.79 2.34
C PRO A 510 2.21 -21.54 1.73
N ARG A 511 3.36 -21.69 1.04
CA ARG A 511 4.10 -20.57 0.41
C ARG A 511 3.36 -19.90 -0.75
N ASN A 512 2.32 -20.56 -1.23
CA ASN A 512 1.40 -20.18 -2.29
C ASN A 512 0.16 -19.42 -1.75
N ARG A 513 0.15 -19.05 -0.46
CA ARG A 513 -0.76 -18.02 0.06
C ARG A 513 -0.17 -16.62 -0.16
N PRO A 514 -1.00 -15.57 -0.23
CA PRO A 514 -0.54 -14.18 -0.11
C PRO A 514 0.24 -14.09 1.22
N GLY A 515 1.52 -13.80 1.13
CA GLY A 515 2.55 -14.25 2.06
C GLY A 515 2.40 -13.82 3.53
N PRO A 516 3.25 -14.37 4.41
CA PRO A 516 3.50 -13.80 5.72
C PRO A 516 4.43 -12.58 5.59
N TYR A 517 3.88 -11.40 5.28
CA TYR A 517 4.69 -10.19 5.09
C TYR A 517 4.97 -9.47 6.39
N MET A 518 5.62 -10.14 7.32
CA MET A 518 6.31 -9.35 8.33
C MET A 518 7.56 -8.76 7.67
N PRO A 519 7.67 -7.42 7.52
CA PRO A 519 8.92 -6.81 7.10
C PRO A 519 10.04 -7.17 8.09
N VAL A 520 11.30 -7.02 7.68
CA VAL A 520 12.36 -6.96 8.70
C VAL A 520 12.29 -5.58 9.32
N VAL A 521 11.93 -5.54 10.59
CA VAL A 521 11.81 -4.32 11.38
C VAL A 521 13.04 -4.19 12.27
N LEU A 522 13.79 -3.11 12.10
CA LEU A 522 14.90 -2.72 12.95
C LEU A 522 14.44 -1.54 13.79
N THR A 523 14.50 -1.68 15.11
CA THR A 523 14.05 -0.66 16.06
C THR A 523 15.22 -0.21 16.90
N ALA A 524 15.31 1.09 17.15
CA ALA A 524 16.40 1.70 17.89
C ALA A 524 16.46 1.25 19.36
N CYS A 525 15.32 0.93 19.97
CA CYS A 525 15.26 0.46 21.35
C CYS A 525 14.24 -0.67 21.55
N GLU A 526 14.52 -1.57 22.49
CA GLU A 526 13.54 -2.53 23.01
C GLU A 526 12.44 -1.85 23.84
N GLU A 527 11.34 -2.56 24.08
CA GLU A 527 10.23 -2.08 24.91
C GLU A 527 10.71 -1.74 26.32
N GLY A 528 10.33 -0.56 26.82
CA GLY A 528 10.76 -0.07 28.13
C GLY A 528 12.15 0.58 28.16
N ALA A 529 12.86 0.60 27.03
CA ALA A 529 14.09 1.38 26.85
C ALA A 529 13.82 2.68 26.08
N TYR A 530 14.85 3.52 25.94
CA TYR A 530 14.78 4.77 25.20
C TYR A 530 15.80 4.79 24.06
N ALA A 531 15.45 5.51 23.01
CA ALA A 531 16.29 5.92 21.90
C ALA A 531 16.70 7.38 22.12
N TYR A 532 18.01 7.63 22.11
CA TYR A 532 18.59 8.92 22.50
C TYR A 532 19.19 9.68 21.32
N GLU A 533 19.25 11.00 21.48
CA GLU A 533 20.11 11.84 20.65
C GLU A 533 21.57 11.77 21.10
N TYR A 534 22.49 11.84 20.12
CA TYR A 534 23.93 11.83 20.26
C TYR A 534 24.56 12.95 19.45
N HIS A 535 25.45 13.72 20.06
CA HIS A 535 26.19 14.77 19.38
C HIS A 535 27.60 14.30 19.02
N HIS A 536 27.91 14.30 17.72
CA HIS A 536 29.26 14.12 17.21
C HIS A 536 29.86 15.50 16.91
N GLY A 537 30.58 16.06 17.88
CA GLY A 537 30.97 17.47 17.84
C GLY A 537 29.72 18.36 17.92
N ALA A 538 29.53 19.24 16.93
CA ALA A 538 28.37 20.14 16.86
C ALA A 538 27.15 19.52 16.14
N ILE A 539 27.28 18.32 15.57
CA ILE A 539 26.22 17.70 14.75
C ILE A 539 25.46 16.67 15.58
N GLY A 540 24.17 16.89 15.77
CA GLY A 540 23.26 15.92 16.42
C GLY A 540 22.87 14.77 15.49
N HIS A 541 22.72 13.57 16.05
CA HIS A 541 22.31 12.33 15.41
C HIS A 541 21.49 11.47 16.38
N GLY A 542 20.84 10.43 15.88
CA GLY A 542 20.37 9.32 16.70
C GLY A 542 21.53 8.40 17.04
N VAL A 543 21.64 7.97 18.29
CA VAL A 543 22.70 7.03 18.71
C VAL A 543 22.65 5.76 17.87
N PHE A 544 21.44 5.22 17.67
CA PHE A 544 21.21 4.03 16.87
C PHE A 544 21.59 4.24 15.42
N THR A 545 21.07 5.29 14.79
CA THR A 545 21.38 5.57 13.37
C THR A 545 22.86 5.81 13.14
N TYR A 546 23.54 6.56 14.02
CA TYR A 546 24.98 6.79 13.93
C TYR A 546 25.76 5.47 14.03
N ALA A 547 25.43 4.62 15.01
CA ALA A 547 26.05 3.31 15.17
C ALA A 547 25.76 2.37 13.97
N LEU A 548 24.53 2.37 13.47
CA LEU A 548 24.11 1.59 12.31
C LEU A 548 24.90 1.96 11.05
N ALA A 549 24.97 3.26 10.74
CA ALA A 549 25.73 3.76 9.60
C ALA A 549 27.22 3.40 9.71
N LYS A 550 27.81 3.54 10.91
CA LYS A 550 29.21 3.17 11.17
C LYS A 550 29.48 1.68 10.91
N GLU A 551 28.62 0.79 11.41
CA GLU A 551 28.80 -0.65 11.24
C GLU A 551 28.54 -1.13 9.81
N LEU A 552 27.59 -0.50 9.10
CA LEU A 552 27.37 -0.76 7.67
C LEU A 552 28.59 -0.35 6.83
N ARG A 553 29.17 0.83 7.08
CA ARG A 553 30.40 1.29 6.41
C ARG A 553 31.59 0.37 6.69
N LYS A 554 31.81 -0.01 7.94
CA LYS A 554 32.86 -0.99 8.29
C LYS A 554 32.68 -2.32 7.53
N ALA A 555 31.46 -2.83 7.46
CA ALA A 555 31.17 -4.06 6.73
C ALA A 555 31.43 -3.90 5.22
N GLN A 556 31.10 -2.74 4.66
CA GLN A 556 31.38 -2.40 3.27
C GLN A 556 32.89 -2.28 2.98
N GLU A 557 33.64 -1.56 3.82
CA GLU A 557 35.10 -1.40 3.74
C GLU A 557 35.80 -2.75 3.83
N ALA A 558 35.37 -3.60 4.77
CA ALA A 558 35.86 -4.97 4.94
C ALA A 558 35.37 -5.94 3.85
N ARG A 559 34.48 -5.49 2.96
CA ARG A 559 33.82 -6.31 1.92
C ARG A 559 33.20 -7.58 2.49
N GLU A 560 32.60 -7.47 3.68
CA GLU A 560 32.02 -8.60 4.39
C GLU A 560 30.78 -9.13 3.66
N ALA A 561 30.90 -10.35 3.14
CA ALA A 561 29.77 -11.04 2.54
C ALA A 561 28.92 -11.73 3.63
N GLY A 562 27.59 -11.67 3.48
CA GLY A 562 26.67 -12.43 4.34
C GLY A 562 26.46 -11.86 5.74
N LEU A 563 26.72 -10.56 5.97
CA LEU A 563 26.35 -9.89 7.23
C LEU A 563 24.84 -9.99 7.45
N SER A 564 24.43 -10.75 8.48
CA SER A 564 23.01 -10.91 8.83
C SER A 564 22.47 -9.76 9.66
N PHE A 565 21.14 -9.58 9.67
CA PHE A 565 20.51 -8.54 10.50
C PHE A 565 20.79 -8.73 11.98
N ASN A 566 20.77 -9.97 12.48
CA ASN A 566 21.09 -10.27 13.88
C ASN A 566 22.54 -9.88 14.23
N LYS A 567 23.50 -10.21 13.35
CA LYS A 567 24.91 -9.88 13.56
C LYS A 567 25.16 -8.37 13.48
N LEU A 568 24.46 -7.67 12.58
CA LEU A 568 24.51 -6.21 12.50
C LEU A 568 23.96 -5.58 13.79
N ARG A 569 22.79 -6.01 14.28
CA ARG A 569 22.22 -5.57 15.56
C ARG A 569 23.23 -5.72 16.70
N ASP A 570 23.89 -6.86 16.83
CA ASP A 570 24.83 -7.11 17.92
C ASP A 570 26.03 -6.13 17.86
N ARG A 571 26.53 -5.84 16.66
CA ARG A 571 27.60 -4.84 16.44
C ARG A 571 27.14 -3.41 16.71
N VAL A 572 25.92 -3.07 16.31
CA VAL A 572 25.30 -1.78 16.60
C VAL A 572 25.18 -1.59 18.10
N ASN A 573 24.66 -2.58 18.84
CA ASN A 573 24.55 -2.55 20.30
C ASN A 573 25.93 -2.40 20.96
N ALA A 574 26.95 -3.13 20.48
CA ALA A 574 28.32 -2.96 20.98
C ALA A 574 28.86 -1.54 20.75
N THR A 575 28.59 -0.97 19.58
CA THR A 575 29.00 0.41 19.24
C THR A 575 28.28 1.44 20.10
N MET A 576 26.97 1.32 20.31
CA MET A 576 26.21 2.21 21.20
C MET A 576 26.75 2.17 22.64
N LYS A 577 27.13 0.98 23.12
CA LYS A 577 27.79 0.81 24.42
C LYS A 577 29.15 1.52 24.49
N THR A 578 29.96 1.46 23.42
CA THR A 578 31.22 2.24 23.33
C THR A 578 30.97 3.74 23.31
N LEU A 579 29.84 4.20 22.79
CA LEU A 579 29.41 5.60 22.86
C LEU A 579 28.84 5.98 24.24
N HIS A 580 28.85 5.06 25.22
CA HIS A 580 28.32 5.23 26.56
C HIS A 580 26.80 5.45 26.60
N TYR A 581 26.05 4.71 25.76
CA TYR A 581 24.60 4.61 25.81
C TYR A 581 24.18 3.18 26.18
N ASP A 582 23.18 3.08 27.05
CA ASP A 582 22.59 1.83 27.54
C ASP A 582 21.45 1.31 26.65
N GLN A 583 21.13 2.06 25.60
CA GLN A 583 20.18 1.70 24.56
C GLN A 583 20.54 0.37 23.88
N THR A 584 19.54 -0.48 23.67
CA THR A 584 19.67 -1.78 23.00
C THR A 584 18.65 -1.87 21.86
N SER A 585 19.14 -2.04 20.63
CA SER A 585 18.31 -2.18 19.43
C SER A 585 17.79 -3.60 19.24
N ALA A 586 16.67 -3.73 18.52
CA ALA A 586 16.04 -5.00 18.23
C ALA A 586 15.76 -5.20 16.73
N VAL A 587 15.79 -6.46 16.31
CA VAL A 587 15.42 -6.92 14.96
C VAL A 587 14.24 -7.86 15.08
N GLN A 588 13.21 -7.62 14.31
CA GLN A 588 12.04 -8.49 14.21
C GLN A 588 11.74 -8.80 12.74
N GLY A 589 11.15 -9.96 12.51
CA GLY A 589 10.82 -10.43 11.17
C GLY A 589 10.88 -11.96 11.08
N PRO A 590 10.69 -12.53 9.89
CA PRO A 590 10.78 -13.96 9.66
C PRO A 590 12.20 -14.47 9.97
N LYS A 591 12.34 -15.51 10.80
CA LYS A 591 13.64 -16.01 11.31
C LYS A 591 14.68 -16.23 10.20
N LYS A 592 14.27 -16.83 9.07
CA LYS A 592 15.14 -17.09 7.91
C LYS A 592 15.62 -15.81 7.22
N VAL A 593 14.80 -14.76 7.21
CA VAL A 593 15.13 -13.48 6.57
C VAL A 593 16.06 -12.66 7.47
N CYS A 594 15.81 -12.63 8.78
CA CYS A 594 16.69 -11.96 9.76
C CYS A 594 18.09 -12.62 9.84
N ALA A 595 18.17 -13.93 9.60
CA ALA A 595 19.44 -14.65 9.47
C ALA A 595 20.12 -14.44 8.10
N GLY A 596 19.39 -13.90 7.12
CA GLY A 596 19.88 -13.56 5.79
C GLY A 596 20.59 -12.20 5.73
N PRO A 597 21.21 -11.87 4.59
CA PRO A 597 22.03 -10.67 4.43
C PRO A 597 21.21 -9.36 4.47
N VAL A 598 21.75 -8.32 5.11
CA VAL A 598 21.07 -7.03 5.41
C VAL A 598 20.63 -6.25 4.17
N VAL A 599 21.43 -6.24 3.10
CA VAL A 599 21.08 -5.70 1.78
C VAL A 599 21.89 -6.46 0.73
N THR A 600 21.31 -6.80 -0.43
CA THR A 600 21.97 -7.63 -1.47
C THR A 600 23.19 -6.94 -2.13
N ALA A 601 23.54 -5.72 -1.72
CA ALA A 601 24.49 -4.88 -2.43
C ALA A 601 25.95 -4.94 -1.92
N LEU A 602 26.24 -5.62 -0.81
CA LEU A 602 27.63 -5.82 -0.36
C LEU A 602 28.48 -6.69 -1.32
N THR A 603 27.88 -7.24 -2.38
CA THR A 603 28.53 -8.17 -3.33
C THR A 603 28.58 -7.72 -4.79
N LYS A 604 27.98 -6.57 -5.17
CA LYS A 604 27.74 -6.22 -6.59
C LYS A 604 28.76 -5.30 -7.29
N GLN A 605 29.88 -4.92 -6.67
CA GLN A 605 30.93 -4.18 -7.41
C GLN A 605 31.64 -5.05 -8.48
N ARG A 606 31.43 -6.37 -8.49
CA ARG A 606 32.11 -7.29 -9.41
C ARG A 606 31.61 -7.22 -10.86
N ALA A 607 30.42 -6.71 -11.15
CA ALA A 607 29.84 -6.79 -12.49
C ALA A 607 30.05 -5.53 -13.37
N LEU A 608 30.20 -4.34 -12.77
CA LEU A 608 30.38 -3.10 -13.54
C LEU A 608 31.86 -2.83 -13.91
N ALA A 609 32.81 -3.26 -13.09
CA ALA A 609 34.23 -3.04 -13.36
C ALA A 609 34.75 -3.89 -14.54
N LEU A 610 34.22 -5.11 -14.71
CA LEU A 610 34.60 -6.01 -15.82
C LEU A 610 33.95 -5.67 -17.17
N ARG A 611 32.94 -4.78 -17.20
CA ARG A 611 32.31 -4.30 -18.44
C ARG A 611 32.90 -3.00 -18.99
N ARG A 612 33.80 -2.34 -18.23
CA ARG A 612 34.53 -1.14 -18.69
C ARG A 612 35.95 -1.45 -19.17
N SER A 613 36.36 -2.72 -19.14
CA SER A 613 37.68 -3.19 -19.56
C SER A 613 37.66 -4.06 -20.83
N HIS A 614 36.56 -4.04 -21.60
CA HIS A 614 36.45 -4.71 -22.89
C HIS A 614 35.79 -3.82 -23.94
#